data_AF-A0A183NIC0-F1
#
_entry.id   AF-A0A183NIC0-F1
#
_cell.length_a   1.000
_cell.length_b   1.000
_cell.length_c   1.000
_cell.angle_alpha   90.00
_cell.angle_beta   90.00
_cell.angle_gamma   90.00
#
_symmetry.space_group_name_H-M   'P 1'
#
loop_
_entity.id
_entity.type
_entity.pdbx_description
1 polymer ?
#
loop_
_entity_poly.entity_id
_entity_poly.type
_entity_poly.pdbx_seq_one_letter_code
_entity_poly.pdbx_strand_id
1 'polypeptide(L)'
;GTYDIYVKQNQSTEEKIGEKVGSYNGHGSFGELALMYNTSRAASIIATTDGILWLMDRNTFRRIVLKAAFHKRQTYVELLEDIPLLKELSSYERTNVADALQSRVYQDGATIISQGETGKEMFIIESGTVRISVKEVRLNNV
;
A
#
# COMPACT_ATOMS: atom_id res chain seq x y z
N GLY A 1 -17.39 8.63 -21.35
CA GLY A 1 -16.89 9.48 -22.42
C GLY A 1 -15.43 9.17 -22.71
N THR A 2 -14.91 9.77 -23.77
CA THR A 2 -13.50 9.79 -24.12
C THR A 2 -12.88 11.13 -23.75
N TYR A 3 -11.61 11.13 -23.36
CA TYR A 3 -10.91 12.32 -22.87
C TYR A 3 -9.47 12.33 -23.39
N ASP A 4 -8.99 13.48 -23.83
CA ASP A 4 -7.61 13.66 -24.30
C ASP A 4 -6.76 14.36 -23.23
N ILE A 5 -5.50 13.95 -23.13
CA ILE A 5 -4.53 14.44 -22.13
C ILE A 5 -3.54 15.36 -22.82
N TYR A 6 -3.41 16.58 -22.32
CA TYR A 6 -2.48 17.58 -22.85
C TYR A 6 -1.49 18.07 -21.79
N VAL A 7 -0.21 18.14 -22.13
CA VAL A 7 0.85 18.63 -21.22
C VAL A 7 1.56 19.82 -21.85
N LYS A 8 1.74 20.88 -21.07
CA LYS A 8 2.51 22.07 -21.48
C LYS A 8 4.00 21.75 -21.37
N GLN A 9 4.75 21.99 -22.45
CA GLN A 9 6.21 21.95 -22.41
C GLN A 9 6.75 23.30 -21.88
N ASN A 10 7.82 23.25 -21.10
CA ASN A 10 8.36 24.38 -20.32
C ASN A 10 8.94 25.57 -21.14
N GLN A 11 8.71 25.65 -22.46
CA GLN A 11 9.36 26.65 -23.34
C GLN A 11 8.46 27.27 -24.41
N SER A 12 7.15 27.32 -24.23
CA SER A 12 6.25 27.97 -25.19
C SER A 12 5.45 29.09 -24.54
N THR A 13 5.77 30.33 -24.91
CA THR A 13 5.16 31.58 -24.43
C THR A 13 3.77 31.86 -25.04
N GLU A 14 3.22 30.94 -25.82
CA GLU A 14 1.89 31.07 -26.45
C GLU A 14 0.83 30.28 -25.66
N GLU A 15 -0.42 30.76 -25.67
CA GLU A 15 -1.63 30.15 -25.08
C GLU A 15 -2.03 28.80 -25.73
N LYS A 16 -1.09 27.90 -25.98
CA LYS A 16 -1.38 26.55 -26.48
C LYS A 16 -1.68 25.62 -25.31
N ILE A 17 -2.72 24.79 -25.51
CA ILE A 17 -3.23 23.79 -24.56
C ILE A 17 -2.16 22.74 -24.19
N GLY A 18 -1.10 22.61 -25.01
CA GLY A 18 -0.01 21.65 -24.86
C GLY A 18 -0.04 20.61 -25.98
N GLU A 19 0.86 19.63 -25.91
CA GLU A 19 0.84 18.48 -26.82
C GLU A 19 -0.06 17.38 -26.27
N LYS A 20 -0.79 16.69 -27.15
CA LYS A 20 -1.59 15.52 -26.78
C LYS A 20 -0.63 14.37 -26.46
N VAL A 21 -0.59 13.97 -25.19
CA VAL A 21 0.29 12.90 -24.69
C VAL A 21 -0.42 11.58 -24.46
N GLY A 22 -1.76 11.55 -24.54
CA GLY A 22 -2.54 10.35 -24.35
C GLY A 22 -4.05 10.59 -24.38
N SER A 23 -4.81 9.55 -24.09
CA SER A 23 -6.28 9.60 -24.04
C SER A 23 -6.84 8.52 -23.10
N TYR A 24 -7.99 8.82 -22.49
CA TYR A 24 -8.82 7.87 -21.75
C TYR A 24 -10.04 7.47 -22.58
N ASN A 25 -10.41 6.19 -22.52
CA ASN A 25 -11.61 5.67 -23.19
C ASN A 25 -12.46 4.86 -22.20
N GLY A 26 -13.41 5.51 -21.54
CA GLY A 26 -14.33 4.85 -20.61
C GLY A 26 -13.74 4.36 -19.28
N HIS A 27 -12.41 4.46 -19.08
CA HIS A 27 -11.73 4.08 -17.85
C HIS A 27 -10.51 4.97 -17.58
N GLY A 28 -10.06 5.00 -16.32
CA GLY A 28 -8.85 5.71 -15.89
C GLY A 28 -9.10 6.70 -14.75
N SER A 29 -8.00 7.24 -14.21
CA SER A 29 -8.00 8.28 -13.17
C SER A 29 -6.88 9.27 -13.45
N PHE A 30 -7.07 10.52 -13.03
CA PHE A 30 -6.10 11.60 -13.18
C PHE A 30 -6.21 12.62 -12.04
N GLY A 31 -5.13 13.36 -11.76
CA GLY A 31 -5.10 14.42 -10.76
C GLY A 31 -4.67 13.97 -9.36
N GLU A 32 -4.19 12.73 -9.22
CA GLU A 32 -3.69 12.13 -8.00
C GLU A 32 -2.49 12.87 -7.41
N LEU A 33 -1.56 13.34 -8.24
CA LEU A 33 -0.42 14.16 -7.79
C LEU A 33 -0.89 15.44 -7.11
N ALA A 34 -1.91 16.07 -7.70
CA ALA A 34 -2.47 17.26 -7.11
C ALA A 34 -3.08 16.94 -5.75
N LEU A 35 -3.77 15.80 -5.56
CA LEU A 35 -4.31 15.38 -4.26
C LEU A 35 -3.22 15.12 -3.21
N MET A 36 -2.08 14.55 -3.61
CA MET A 36 -0.96 14.20 -2.73
C MET A 36 -0.14 15.43 -2.31
N TYR A 37 0.30 16.24 -3.27
CA TYR A 37 1.38 17.22 -3.06
C TYR A 37 0.93 18.69 -3.05
N ASN A 38 -0.38 18.94 -3.15
CA ASN A 38 -0.92 20.30 -3.26
C ASN A 38 -0.31 21.13 -4.39
N THR A 39 0.00 20.48 -5.51
CA THR A 39 0.59 21.12 -6.68
C THR A 39 -0.46 21.47 -7.75
N SER A 40 -0.10 22.41 -8.61
CA SER A 40 -0.85 22.70 -9.84
C SER A 40 -1.00 21.45 -10.72
N ARG A 41 -2.06 21.43 -11.54
CA ARG A 41 -2.31 20.32 -12.47
C ARG A 41 -1.14 20.17 -13.44
N ALA A 42 -0.59 18.96 -13.54
CA ALA A 42 0.51 18.64 -14.46
C ALA A 42 0.03 18.50 -15.92
N ALA A 43 -1.26 18.22 -16.12
CA ALA A 43 -1.87 18.05 -17.43
C ALA A 43 -3.29 18.64 -17.45
N SER A 44 -3.73 19.06 -18.64
CA SER A 44 -5.12 19.41 -18.93
C SER A 44 -5.83 18.19 -19.53
N ILE A 45 -7.05 17.93 -19.06
CA ILE A 45 -7.88 16.84 -19.57
C ILE A 45 -9.09 17.47 -20.26
N ILE A 46 -9.30 17.12 -21.53
CA ILE A 46 -10.38 17.68 -22.35
C ILE A 46 -11.30 16.54 -22.78
N ALA A 47 -12.61 16.68 -22.51
CA ALA A 47 -13.60 15.71 -22.96
C ALA A 47 -13.77 15.82 -24.47
N THR A 48 -13.67 14.69 -25.18
CA THR A 48 -13.92 14.61 -26.62
C THR A 48 -15.33 14.09 -26.93
N THR A 49 -16.00 13.52 -25.91
CA THR A 49 -17.42 13.18 -25.95
C THR A 49 -18.06 13.51 -24.60
N ASP A 50 -19.39 13.50 -24.55
CA ASP A 50 -20.12 13.51 -23.29
C ASP A 50 -19.71 12.33 -22.40
N GLY A 51 -19.74 12.56 -21.08
CA GLY A 51 -19.38 11.56 -20.11
C GLY A 51 -19.58 12.01 -18.68
N ILE A 52 -19.53 11.03 -17.78
CA ILE A 52 -19.68 11.23 -16.35
C ILE A 52 -18.33 10.93 -15.70
N LEU A 53 -17.92 11.80 -14.78
CA LEU A 53 -16.71 11.62 -13.98
C LEU A 53 -17.07 11.58 -12.50
N TRP A 54 -16.40 10.71 -11.75
CA TRP A 54 -16.45 10.73 -10.30
C TRP A 54 -15.33 11.61 -9.76
N LEU A 55 -15.69 12.54 -8.88
CA LEU A 55 -14.77 13.48 -8.24
C LEU A 55 -14.54 13.08 -6.79
N MET A 56 -13.29 13.20 -6.34
CA MET A 56 -12.95 13.23 -4.92
C MET A 56 -12.10 14.48 -4.64
N ASP A 57 -12.49 15.23 -3.60
CA ASP A 57 -11.72 16.40 -3.18
C ASP A 57 -10.49 16.02 -2.36
N ARG A 58 -9.55 16.97 -2.26
CA ARG A 58 -8.29 16.81 -1.52
C ARG A 58 -8.50 16.43 -0.06
N ASN A 59 -9.44 17.06 0.63
CA ASN A 59 -9.62 16.87 2.06
C ASN A 59 -10.16 15.47 2.33
N THR A 60 -11.10 15.01 1.50
CA THR A 60 -11.61 13.63 1.54
C THR A 60 -10.49 12.63 1.25
N PHE A 61 -9.69 12.81 0.19
CA PHE A 61 -8.57 11.90 -0.11
C PHE A 61 -7.56 11.84 1.04
N ARG A 62 -7.07 12.99 1.52
CA ARG A 62 -6.11 13.05 2.63
C ARG A 62 -6.67 12.40 3.90
N ARG A 63 -7.93 12.68 4.24
CA ARG A 63 -8.58 12.06 5.39
C ARG A 63 -8.64 10.55 5.25
N ILE A 64 -9.00 10.03 4.07
CA ILE A 64 -9.05 8.58 3.83
C ILE A 64 -7.65 7.96 3.96
N VAL A 65 -6.64 8.53 3.31
CA VAL A 65 -5.25 8.01 3.36
C VAL A 65 -4.70 8.04 4.79
N LEU A 66 -4.85 9.16 5.49
CA LEU A 66 -4.39 9.28 6.89
C LEU A 66 -5.18 8.36 7.82
N LYS A 67 -6.51 8.23 7.63
CA LYS A 67 -7.34 7.31 8.41
C LYS A 67 -6.92 5.86 8.17
N ALA A 68 -6.63 5.48 6.92
CA ALA A 68 -6.15 4.15 6.57
C ALA A 68 -4.79 3.85 7.22
N ALA A 69 -3.84 4.79 7.15
CA ALA A 69 -2.55 4.66 7.81
C ALA A 69 -2.70 4.54 9.34
N PHE A 70 -3.57 5.36 9.94
CA PHE A 70 -3.88 5.31 11.37
C PHE A 70 -4.53 3.97 11.76
N HIS A 71 -5.54 3.50 11.02
CA HIS A 71 -6.19 2.20 11.29
C HIS A 71 -5.20 1.04 11.15
N LYS A 72 -4.32 1.08 10.15
CA LYS A 72 -3.28 0.06 9.97
C LYS A 72 -2.33 0.02 11.17
N ARG A 73 -1.85 1.18 11.62
CA ARG A 73 -1.00 1.28 12.81
C ARG A 73 -1.72 0.76 14.06
N GLN A 74 -2.98 1.16 14.25
CA GLN A 74 -3.80 0.74 15.38
C GLN A 74 -3.97 -0.78 15.42
N THR A 75 -4.30 -1.40 14.27
CA THR A 75 -4.44 -2.85 14.13
C THR A 75 -3.16 -3.59 14.54
N TYR A 76 -2.00 -3.08 14.15
CA TYR A 76 -0.72 -3.68 14.53
C TYR A 76 -0.39 -3.49 16.01
N VAL A 77 -0.68 -2.33 16.59
CA VAL A 77 -0.48 -2.11 18.03
C VAL A 77 -1.35 -3.06 18.85
N GLU A 78 -2.62 -3.23 18.45
CA GLU A 78 -3.55 -4.17 19.08
C GLU A 78 -3.05 -5.63 18.95
N LEU A 79 -2.58 -6.03 17.76
CA LEU A 79 -1.98 -7.34 17.55
C LEU A 79 -0.76 -7.58 18.45
N LEU A 80 0.09 -6.58 18.64
CA LEU A 80 1.28 -6.67 19.50
C LEU A 80 0.94 -6.69 21.00
N GLU A 81 -0.19 -6.11 21.41
CA GLU A 81 -0.69 -6.15 22.79
C GLU A 81 -1.10 -7.54 23.25
N ASP A 82 -1.70 -8.30 22.34
CA ASP A 82 -2.17 -9.65 22.63
C ASP A 82 -1.04 -10.68 22.72
N ILE A 83 0.13 -10.39 22.15
CA ILE A 83 1.29 -11.30 22.13
C ILE A 83 2.00 -11.27 23.49
N PRO A 84 1.97 -12.35 24.29
CA PRO A 84 2.56 -12.36 25.63
C PRO A 84 4.04 -11.99 25.67
N LEU A 85 4.80 -12.39 24.63
CA LEU A 85 6.22 -12.11 24.49
C LEU A 85 6.54 -10.60 24.39
N LEU A 86 5.58 -9.79 23.95
CA LEU A 86 5.78 -8.36 23.66
C LEU A 86 5.07 -7.44 24.65
N LYS A 87 4.49 -7.99 25.72
CA LYS A 87 3.75 -7.23 26.74
C LYS A 87 4.62 -6.28 27.56
N GLU A 88 5.91 -6.60 27.70
CA GLU A 88 6.86 -5.77 28.45
C GLU A 88 7.29 -4.50 27.71
N LEU A 89 7.03 -4.41 26.40
CA LEU A 89 7.33 -3.21 25.63
C LEU A 89 6.44 -2.05 26.07
N SER A 90 7.06 -0.89 26.29
CA SER A 90 6.33 0.37 26.48
C SER A 90 5.51 0.72 25.24
N SER A 91 4.50 1.60 25.37
CA SER A 91 3.71 2.05 24.22
C SER A 91 4.56 2.66 23.09
N TYR A 92 5.66 3.34 23.45
CA TYR A 92 6.58 3.91 22.47
C TYR A 92 7.37 2.82 21.72
N GLU A 93 7.94 1.85 22.44
CA GLU A 93 8.66 0.73 21.83
C GLU A 93 7.73 -0.12 20.97
N ARG A 94 6.49 -0.38 21.44
CA ARG A 94 5.48 -1.09 20.67
C ARG A 94 5.11 -0.35 19.38
N THR A 95 5.01 0.97 19.42
CA THR A 95 4.78 1.79 18.22
C THR A 95 5.94 1.65 17.22
N ASN A 96 7.18 1.66 17.71
CA ASN A 96 8.36 1.47 16.84
C ASN A 96 8.39 0.07 16.21
N VAL A 97 8.03 -0.96 16.96
CA VAL A 97 7.90 -2.33 16.44
C VAL A 97 6.77 -2.39 15.41
N ALA A 98 5.61 -1.81 15.70
CA ALA A 98 4.47 -1.77 14.78
C ALA A 98 4.83 -1.08 13.45
N ASP A 99 5.59 0.02 13.51
CA ASP A 99 6.06 0.72 12.31
C ASP A 99 7.11 -0.09 11.51
N ALA A 100 7.84 -1.01 12.17
CA ALA A 100 8.81 -1.90 11.52
C ALA A 100 8.19 -3.19 10.94
N LEU A 101 6.95 -3.53 11.29
CA LEU A 101 6.28 -4.74 10.80
C LEU A 101 6.05 -4.68 9.28
N GLN A 102 6.40 -5.78 8.61
CA GLN A 102 6.17 -5.95 7.18
C GLN A 102 5.15 -7.08 6.96
N SER A 103 4.01 -6.75 6.34
CA SER A 103 3.00 -7.74 6.00
C SER A 103 3.47 -8.58 4.80
N ARG A 104 3.40 -9.92 4.94
CA ARG A 104 3.70 -10.88 3.88
C ARG A 104 2.51 -11.81 3.70
N VAL A 105 2.10 -12.02 2.45
CA VAL A 105 0.98 -12.88 2.10
C VAL A 105 1.51 -14.20 1.54
N TYR A 106 1.03 -15.32 2.09
CA TYR A 106 1.37 -16.66 1.66
C TYR A 106 0.11 -17.35 1.12
N GLN A 107 0.25 -18.06 0.01
CA GLN A 107 -0.81 -18.92 -0.53
C GLN A 107 -0.87 -20.24 0.24
N ASP A 108 -1.99 -20.96 0.13
CA ASP A 108 -2.11 -22.29 0.74
C ASP A 108 -0.99 -23.24 0.25
N GLY A 109 -0.47 -24.03 1.18
CA GLY A 109 0.67 -24.93 0.94
C GLY A 109 2.05 -24.25 0.83
N ALA A 110 2.16 -22.91 0.87
CA ALA A 110 3.44 -22.23 0.82
C ALA A 110 4.27 -22.48 2.10
N THR A 111 5.56 -22.76 1.93
CA THR A 111 6.49 -22.89 3.06
C THR A 111 6.95 -21.50 3.50
N ILE A 112 6.75 -21.17 4.79
CA ILE A 112 7.14 -19.88 5.37
C ILE A 112 8.58 -19.93 5.90
N ILE A 113 8.93 -20.99 6.64
CA ILE A 113 10.27 -21.25 7.19
C ILE A 113 10.58 -22.73 7.01
N SER A 114 11.83 -23.08 6.65
CA SER A 114 12.30 -24.47 6.60
C SER A 114 13.18 -24.82 7.80
N GLN A 115 12.99 -26.02 8.35
CA GLN A 115 13.85 -26.54 9.43
C GLN A 115 15.31 -26.63 8.96
N GLY A 116 16.22 -26.13 9.79
CA GLY A 116 17.67 -26.12 9.51
C GLY A 116 18.16 -24.84 8.85
N GLU A 117 17.26 -23.95 8.41
CA GLU A 117 17.65 -22.62 7.95
C GLU A 117 18.01 -21.70 9.13
N THR A 118 18.96 -20.81 8.92
CA THR A 118 19.32 -19.79 9.91
C THR A 118 18.16 -18.82 10.08
N GLY A 119 17.58 -18.77 11.28
CA GLY A 119 16.54 -17.81 11.62
C GLY A 119 17.08 -16.38 11.60
N LYS A 120 16.56 -15.55 10.70
CA LYS A 120 16.87 -14.11 10.60
C LYS A 120 15.68 -13.21 10.88
N GLU A 121 14.47 -13.78 10.90
CA GLU A 121 13.21 -13.05 10.96
C GLU A 121 12.25 -13.74 11.94
N MET A 122 11.38 -12.93 12.55
CA MET A 122 10.25 -13.38 13.36
C MET A 122 8.96 -13.11 12.58
N PHE A 123 8.00 -14.03 12.68
CA PHE A 123 6.69 -13.91 12.03
C PHE A 123 5.59 -13.88 13.08
N ILE A 124 4.57 -13.05 12.80
CA ILE A 124 3.34 -12.96 13.57
C ILE A 124 2.20 -13.21 12.58
N ILE A 125 1.24 -14.05 12.97
CA ILE A 125 0.09 -14.36 12.12
C ILE A 125 -0.92 -13.22 12.26
N GLU A 126 -1.02 -12.38 11.22
CA GLU A 126 -2.03 -11.31 11.13
C GLU A 126 -3.43 -11.88 10.84
N SER A 127 -3.51 -12.89 9.96
CA SER A 127 -4.75 -13.59 9.62
C SER A 127 -4.44 -14.96 9.00
N GLY A 128 -5.35 -15.92 9.17
CA GLY A 128 -5.24 -17.28 8.62
C GLY A 128 -4.73 -18.32 9.62
N THR A 129 -4.18 -19.42 9.11
CA THR A 129 -3.67 -20.52 9.93
C THR A 129 -2.39 -21.07 9.34
N VAL A 130 -1.41 -21.36 10.20
CA VAL A 130 -0.13 -21.93 9.81
C VAL A 130 0.02 -23.30 10.49
N ARG A 131 0.45 -24.31 9.74
CA ARG A 131 0.82 -25.61 10.27
C ARG A 131 2.32 -25.62 10.56
N ILE A 132 2.68 -25.92 11.80
CA ILE A 132 4.07 -26.13 12.21
C ILE A 132 4.34 -27.64 12.28
N SER A 133 5.40 -28.10 11.62
CA SER A 133 5.83 -29.51 11.64
C SER A 133 7.34 -29.60 11.72
N VAL A 134 7.84 -30.56 12.50
CA VAL A 134 9.28 -30.87 12.64
C VAL A 134 9.51 -32.27 12.07
N LYS A 135 10.58 -32.45 11.28
CA LYS A 135 10.97 -33.79 10.84
C LYS A 135 11.58 -34.54 12.03
N GLU A 136 10.97 -35.65 12.44
CA GLU A 136 11.59 -36.57 13.39
C GLU A 136 12.88 -37.13 12.78
N VAL A 137 14.02 -36.88 13.43
CA VAL A 137 15.28 -37.54 13.11
C VAL A 137 15.25 -38.90 13.78
N ARG A 138 14.97 -39.96 13.01
CA ARG A 138 15.20 -41.33 13.48
C ARG A 138 16.71 -41.55 13.60
N LEU A 139 17.21 -41.63 14.83
CA LEU A 139 18.53 -42.15 15.10
C LEU A 139 18.49 -43.65 14.77
N ASN A 140 19.09 -44.04 13.64
CA ASN A 140 19.37 -45.43 13.36
C ASN A 140 20.49 -45.85 14.33
N ASN A 141 20.12 -46.49 15.43
CA ASN A 141 21.07 -47.21 16.28
C ASN A 141 21.61 -48.40 15.46
N VAL A 142 22.91 -48.37 15.21
CA VAL A 142 23.72 -49.49 14.71
C VAL A 142 23.84 -50.57 15.77
#